data_AF-A0A1Q7LGF8-F1
#
_entry.id   AF-A0A1Q7LGF8-F1
#
_cell.length_a   1.000
_cell.length_b   1.000
_cell.length_c   1.000
_cell.angle_alpha   90.00
_cell.angle_beta   90.00
_cell.angle_gamma   90.00
#
_symmetry.space_group_name_H-M   'P 1'
#
loop_
_entity.id
_entity.type
_entity.pdbx_description
1 polymer ?
#
loop_
_entity_poly.entity_id
_entity_poly.type
_entity_poly.pdbx_seq_one_letter_code
_entity_poly.pdbx_strand_id
1 'polypeptide(L)'
;MSNWTVIPLAFLLLADADIPRANSLRPAEKPSISFRSDEEIPLFPNTGNSSDNTQSQEKSTGTSRNAPLQESSKLSLIRFVSGEFAKAVKALPAGKQGIIVYVGKPLNTELLDRAVATHGAAVNTGDNVQITKLEFRDHQIVVDLNGGGRGKHHWRDHLQIGIGGGYPTMRSTSTQEGGPPGLQPGMGSTIFLEWNKSVPDMSPADLKQLLSPFLNFEKERSASVHWVDTLPPEMKKAIQERRPVVGMDREELIAAMGKPDHKVRERDAEGNDIEDWIYGQPPSKTVFVRFTGDHVTSIKQFPQ
;
A
#
# COMPACT_ATOMS: atom_id res chain seq x y z
N MET A 1 -71.94 -32.59 27.92
CA MET A 1 -72.16 -31.56 28.96
C MET A 1 -70.87 -30.75 29.01
N SER A 2 -70.85 -29.54 28.44
CA SER A 2 -70.91 -28.26 29.20
C SER A 2 -69.62 -28.08 30.04
N ASN A 3 -68.72 -27.11 29.87
CA ASN A 3 -68.85 -25.76 29.33
C ASN A 3 -67.49 -25.18 28.86
N TRP A 4 -67.65 -24.22 27.96
CA TRP A 4 -66.71 -23.29 27.36
C TRP A 4 -66.35 -22.19 28.38
N THR A 5 -65.09 -21.72 28.42
CA THR A 5 -64.78 -20.38 28.93
C THR A 5 -63.95 -19.61 27.92
N VAL A 6 -64.49 -18.44 27.61
CA VAL A 6 -64.10 -17.45 26.60
C VAL A 6 -63.05 -16.51 27.20
N ILE A 7 -61.98 -16.22 26.46
CA ILE A 7 -61.09 -15.08 26.75
C ILE A 7 -61.45 -13.97 25.74
N PRO A 8 -61.84 -12.77 26.19
CA PRO A 8 -62.22 -11.70 25.28
C PRO A 8 -60.98 -11.04 24.65
N LEU A 9 -61.08 -10.90 23.34
CA LEU A 9 -60.30 -10.10 22.43
C LEU A 9 -60.54 -8.61 22.70
N ALA A 10 -59.49 -7.83 22.93
CA ALA A 10 -59.55 -6.37 22.88
C ALA A 10 -58.61 -5.87 21.77
N PHE A 11 -59.22 -5.58 20.61
CA PHE A 11 -58.67 -4.78 19.54
C PHE A 11 -58.62 -3.31 19.96
N LEU A 12 -57.49 -2.65 19.80
CA LEU A 12 -57.45 -1.19 19.67
C LEU A 12 -56.39 -0.83 18.62
N LEU A 13 -56.89 -0.71 17.39
CA LEU A 13 -56.28 0.03 16.29
C LEU A 13 -56.64 1.51 16.49
N LEU A 14 -55.64 2.37 16.69
CA LEU A 14 -55.71 3.76 16.26
C LEU A 14 -54.40 4.04 15.53
N ALA A 15 -54.55 4.22 14.22
CA ALA A 15 -53.55 4.76 13.32
C ALA A 15 -53.23 6.19 13.76
N ASP A 16 -51.96 6.55 13.72
CA ASP A 16 -51.59 7.94 13.49
C ASP A 16 -50.44 8.04 12.51
N ALA A 17 -50.49 9.11 11.74
CA ALA A 17 -49.98 9.23 10.40
C ALA A 17 -48.45 9.31 10.30
N ASP A 18 -47.98 8.89 9.14
CA ASP A 18 -46.65 9.14 8.59
C ASP A 18 -46.47 10.63 8.20
N ILE A 19 -45.26 10.96 7.75
CA ILE A 19 -44.75 12.14 7.03
C ILE A 19 -44.28 13.37 7.90
N PRO A 20 -43.32 14.21 7.43
CA PRO A 20 -41.87 14.02 7.64
C PRO A 20 -41.13 15.28 8.16
N ARG A 21 -39.90 15.07 8.64
CA ARG A 21 -38.70 15.91 8.44
C ARG A 21 -38.89 17.44 8.40
N ALA A 22 -38.71 18.11 9.55
CA ALA A 22 -38.31 19.52 9.60
C ALA A 22 -36.83 19.65 9.97
N ASN A 23 -36.09 20.32 9.09
CA ASN A 23 -34.69 20.69 9.21
C ASN A 23 -34.37 21.36 10.56
N SER A 24 -33.59 20.70 11.41
CA SER A 24 -32.79 21.38 12.42
C SER A 24 -31.57 21.98 11.75
N LEU A 25 -31.70 23.21 11.23
CA LEU A 25 -30.56 24.08 10.93
C LEU A 25 -30.00 24.65 12.25
N ARG A 26 -29.28 23.83 12.99
CA ARG A 26 -28.30 24.32 13.98
C ARG A 26 -26.93 23.87 13.52
N PRO A 27 -25.98 24.80 13.27
CA PRO A 27 -24.58 24.43 13.17
C PRO A 27 -24.16 23.77 14.48
N ALA A 28 -23.47 22.63 14.39
CA ALA A 28 -22.74 22.10 15.54
C ALA A 28 -21.73 23.18 16.00
N GLU A 29 -21.77 23.51 17.28
CA GLU A 29 -20.85 24.43 17.93
C GLU A 29 -19.43 23.87 17.77
N LYS A 30 -18.62 24.54 16.93
CA LYS A 30 -17.21 24.21 16.78
C LYS A 30 -16.52 24.57 18.09
N PRO A 31 -15.76 23.67 18.74
CA PRO A 31 -14.92 24.08 19.86
C PRO A 31 -13.94 25.12 19.36
N SER A 32 -14.09 26.36 19.83
CA SER A 32 -13.12 27.43 19.59
C SER A 32 -11.85 27.07 20.33
N ILE A 33 -10.85 26.59 19.62
CA ILE A 33 -9.48 26.50 20.13
C ILE A 33 -9.01 27.95 20.31
N SER A 34 -9.00 28.42 21.55
CA SER A 34 -8.40 29.72 21.88
C SER A 34 -6.89 29.56 21.85
N PHE A 35 -6.25 30.00 20.77
CA PHE A 35 -4.80 30.15 20.76
C PHE A 35 -4.44 31.39 21.59
N ARG A 36 -3.75 31.20 22.72
CA ARG A 36 -3.12 32.31 23.45
C ARG A 36 -2.04 32.91 22.54
N SER A 37 -2.04 34.22 22.39
CA SER A 37 -1.19 34.97 21.46
C SER A 37 0.31 35.03 21.85
N ASP A 38 0.76 34.19 22.78
CA ASP A 38 2.11 34.22 23.36
C ASP A 38 2.81 32.85 23.35
N GLU A 39 2.31 31.87 22.60
CA GLU A 39 2.96 30.55 22.48
C GLU A 39 3.48 30.36 21.05
N GLU A 40 4.76 30.70 20.84
CA GLU A 40 5.48 30.41 19.60
C GLU A 40 5.62 28.89 19.42
N ILE A 41 5.00 28.36 18.37
CA ILE A 41 5.17 26.97 17.96
C ILE A 41 6.50 26.88 17.20
N PRO A 42 7.51 26.13 17.70
CA PRO A 42 8.78 26.01 16.98
C PRO A 42 8.57 25.20 15.70
N LEU A 43 8.83 25.84 14.56
CA LEU A 43 8.63 25.26 13.22
C LEU A 43 9.69 24.20 12.84
N PHE A 44 10.74 24.00 13.66
CA PHE A 44 11.76 22.96 13.47
C PHE A 44 12.35 22.52 14.82
N PRO A 45 12.81 21.26 14.98
CA PRO A 45 13.56 20.85 16.17
C PRO A 45 14.89 21.61 16.21
N ASN A 46 15.12 22.30 17.32
CA ASN A 46 16.31 23.12 17.55
C ASN A 46 17.57 22.24 17.64
N THR A 47 18.43 22.28 16.62
CA THR A 47 19.79 21.71 16.69
C THR A 47 20.75 22.82 17.10
N GLY A 48 20.92 22.97 18.42
CA GLY A 48 21.88 23.90 19.02
C GLY A 48 22.50 23.27 20.26
N ASN A 49 23.78 22.92 20.16
CA ASN A 49 24.60 22.28 21.17
C ASN A 49 24.41 22.85 22.59
N SER A 50 23.97 22.00 23.50
CA SER A 50 24.38 22.07 24.90
C SER A 50 25.04 20.75 25.23
N SER A 51 26.36 20.85 25.43
CA SER A 51 27.20 19.79 25.94
C SER A 51 26.74 19.45 27.35
N ASP A 52 25.94 18.39 27.48
CA ASP A 52 25.95 17.63 28.71
C ASP A 52 25.86 16.14 28.42
N ASN A 53 26.79 15.44 29.02
CA ASN A 53 27.20 14.09 28.70
C ASN A 53 26.17 13.10 29.25
N THR A 54 25.14 12.78 28.46
CA THR A 54 24.38 11.54 28.67
C THR A 54 24.35 10.76 27.36
N GLN A 55 25.33 9.88 27.26
CA GLN A 55 25.51 8.89 26.22
C GLN A 55 24.29 7.97 26.16
N SER A 56 23.23 8.41 25.50
CA SER A 56 22.18 7.53 25.02
C SER A 56 22.65 6.99 23.68
N GLN A 57 23.50 5.96 23.77
CA GLN A 57 23.66 5.02 22.68
C GLN A 57 22.25 4.64 22.20
N GLU A 58 21.99 4.83 20.91
CA GLU A 58 21.00 4.04 20.19
C GLU A 58 21.42 2.57 20.33
N LYS A 59 21.06 1.99 21.47
CA LYS A 59 20.85 0.57 21.59
C LYS A 59 19.78 0.27 20.57
N SER A 60 20.17 -0.48 19.54
CA SER A 60 19.37 -1.58 19.06
C SER A 60 18.69 -2.22 20.26
N THR A 61 17.45 -1.81 20.55
CA THR A 61 16.56 -2.58 21.39
C THR A 61 16.36 -3.85 20.59
N GLY A 62 17.17 -4.86 20.90
CA GLY A 62 16.82 -6.24 20.67
C GLY A 62 15.50 -6.45 21.40
N THR A 63 14.42 -6.14 20.70
CA THR A 63 13.08 -6.55 21.04
C THR A 63 13.18 -8.03 21.36
N SER A 64 12.75 -8.38 22.56
CA SER A 64 12.63 -9.75 23.01
C SER A 64 12.12 -10.62 21.86
N ARG A 65 13.00 -11.42 21.24
CA ARG A 65 12.62 -12.42 20.22
C ARG A 65 11.62 -13.46 20.76
N ASN A 66 11.29 -13.38 22.05
CA ASN A 66 10.38 -14.26 22.77
C ASN A 66 9.05 -13.59 23.16
N ALA A 67 8.87 -12.28 22.93
CA ALA A 67 7.58 -11.63 23.15
C ALA A 67 6.63 -11.90 21.96
N PRO A 68 5.32 -12.05 22.19
CA PRO A 68 4.34 -12.23 21.11
C PRO A 68 4.26 -10.97 20.23
N LEU A 69 3.85 -11.14 18.98
CA LEU A 69 3.74 -10.08 17.97
C LEU A 69 2.85 -8.93 18.45
N GLN A 70 3.44 -7.73 18.56
CA GLN A 70 2.74 -6.54 19.03
C GLN A 70 1.90 -5.90 17.91
N GLU A 71 0.87 -5.14 18.28
CA GLU A 71 -0.02 -4.48 17.31
C GLU A 71 0.71 -3.41 16.47
N SER A 72 1.64 -2.67 17.08
CA SER A 72 2.51 -1.72 16.39
C SER A 72 3.40 -2.40 15.34
N SER A 73 3.91 -3.59 15.66
CA SER A 73 4.69 -4.41 14.75
C SER A 73 3.83 -4.94 13.61
N LYS A 74 2.60 -5.43 13.87
CA LYS A 74 1.66 -5.81 12.80
C LYS A 74 1.40 -4.67 11.83
N LEU A 75 1.11 -3.47 12.34
CA LEU A 75 0.91 -2.28 11.50
C LEU A 75 2.15 -1.96 10.66
N SER A 76 3.35 -2.09 11.24
CA SER A 76 4.61 -1.90 10.52
C SER A 76 4.81 -2.95 9.43
N LEU A 77 4.53 -4.22 9.72
CA LEU A 77 4.59 -5.31 8.74
C LEU A 77 3.61 -5.06 7.58
N ILE A 78 2.36 -4.70 7.87
CA ILE A 78 1.38 -4.35 6.83
C ILE A 78 1.90 -3.20 5.98
N ARG A 79 2.39 -2.12 6.60
CA ARG A 79 2.83 -0.91 5.89
C ARG A 79 4.02 -1.14 4.97
N PHE A 80 4.99 -1.94 5.40
CA PHE A 80 6.29 -2.05 4.73
C PHE A 80 6.49 -3.35 3.96
N VAL A 81 5.63 -4.36 4.15
CA VAL A 81 5.74 -5.66 3.47
C VAL A 81 4.52 -5.94 2.61
N SER A 82 3.31 -5.53 3.03
CA SER A 82 2.14 -5.63 2.15
C SER A 82 2.28 -4.60 1.02
N GLY A 83 2.02 -5.04 -0.20
CA GLY A 83 2.22 -4.27 -1.43
C GLY A 83 3.63 -4.37 -2.02
N GLU A 84 4.59 -4.97 -1.30
CA GLU A 84 5.97 -5.09 -1.75
C GLU A 84 6.09 -6.08 -2.92
N PHE A 85 6.95 -5.74 -3.88
CA PHE A 85 7.29 -6.59 -5.02
C PHE A 85 8.54 -7.41 -4.74
N ALA A 86 8.61 -8.60 -5.32
CA ALA A 86 9.75 -9.49 -5.23
C ALA A 86 9.88 -10.36 -6.50
N LYS A 87 11.05 -10.95 -6.67
CA LYS A 87 11.27 -12.04 -7.64
C LYS A 87 11.08 -13.38 -6.97
N ALA A 88 10.27 -14.26 -7.57
CA ALA A 88 10.14 -15.63 -7.10
C ALA A 88 11.45 -16.42 -7.32
N VAL A 89 11.98 -17.03 -6.27
CA VAL A 89 13.19 -17.88 -6.30
C VAL A 89 12.81 -19.34 -6.56
N LYS A 90 11.60 -19.74 -6.19
CA LYS A 90 11.04 -21.08 -6.40
C LYS A 90 9.62 -20.98 -6.92
N ALA A 91 9.19 -21.98 -7.69
CA ALA A 91 7.81 -22.12 -8.07
C ALA A 91 6.93 -22.35 -6.84
N LEU A 92 5.74 -21.75 -6.82
CA LEU A 92 4.78 -21.88 -5.73
C LEU A 92 3.43 -22.40 -6.24
N PRO A 93 2.78 -23.29 -5.46
CA PRO A 93 1.57 -23.96 -5.91
C PRO A 93 0.38 -23.00 -5.99
N ALA A 94 -0.52 -23.28 -6.92
CA ALA A 94 -1.84 -22.69 -6.97
C ALA A 94 -2.78 -23.32 -5.91
N GLY A 95 -3.95 -22.71 -5.76
CA GLY A 95 -5.03 -23.28 -4.96
C GLY A 95 -4.93 -22.98 -3.46
N LYS A 96 -5.97 -23.41 -2.73
CA LYS A 96 -6.23 -22.95 -1.36
C LYS A 96 -5.24 -23.50 -0.32
N GLN A 97 -4.58 -24.62 -0.62
CA GLN A 97 -3.66 -25.28 0.30
C GLN A 97 -2.32 -24.55 0.42
N GLY A 98 -1.89 -23.84 -0.63
CA GLY A 98 -0.63 -23.10 -0.63
C GLY A 98 0.57 -23.96 -0.20
N ILE A 99 1.52 -23.35 0.51
CA ILE A 99 2.67 -24.04 1.12
C ILE A 99 2.78 -23.69 2.60
N ILE A 100 2.94 -24.71 3.44
CA ILE A 100 3.17 -24.55 4.88
C ILE A 100 4.67 -24.61 5.15
N VAL A 101 5.18 -23.60 5.85
CA VAL A 101 6.59 -23.43 6.19
C VAL A 101 6.70 -23.33 7.71
N TYR A 102 7.23 -24.37 8.32
CA TYR A 102 7.50 -24.38 9.76
C TYR A 102 8.75 -23.55 10.05
N VAL A 103 8.58 -22.39 10.68
CA VAL A 103 9.67 -21.47 10.97
C VAL A 103 10.65 -22.11 11.96
N GLY A 104 11.94 -22.02 11.64
CA GLY A 104 13.02 -22.65 12.42
C GLY A 104 13.30 -24.12 12.07
N LYS A 105 12.51 -24.73 11.16
CA LYS A 105 12.82 -26.03 10.57
C LYS A 105 13.37 -25.84 9.15
N PRO A 106 14.20 -26.77 8.64
CA PRO A 106 14.62 -26.73 7.25
C PRO A 106 13.40 -26.81 6.32
N LEU A 107 13.44 -26.05 5.23
CA LEU A 107 12.39 -26.08 4.22
C LEU A 107 12.29 -27.48 3.60
N ASN A 108 11.09 -28.06 3.64
CA ASN A 108 10.82 -29.33 2.98
C ASN A 108 10.55 -29.09 1.48
N THR A 109 11.59 -29.20 0.67
CA THR A 109 11.51 -28.97 -0.79
C THR A 109 10.70 -30.02 -1.50
N GLU A 110 10.73 -31.28 -1.05
CA GLU A 110 9.94 -32.36 -1.67
C GLU A 110 8.44 -32.12 -1.56
N LEU A 111 7.97 -31.61 -0.41
CA LEU A 111 6.56 -31.25 -0.24
C LEU A 111 6.18 -30.05 -1.11
N LEU A 112 7.07 -29.07 -1.27
CA LEU A 112 6.85 -27.94 -2.17
C LEU A 112 6.71 -28.42 -3.63
N ASP A 113 7.66 -29.22 -4.10
CA ASP A 113 7.69 -29.73 -5.47
C ASP A 113 6.46 -30.60 -5.76
N ARG A 114 6.05 -31.44 -4.79
CA ARG A 114 4.82 -32.23 -4.87
C ARG A 114 3.58 -31.35 -4.93
N ALA A 115 3.50 -30.30 -4.11
CA ALA A 115 2.37 -29.38 -4.13
C ALA A 115 2.25 -28.68 -5.48
N VAL A 116 3.37 -28.22 -6.05
CA VAL A 116 3.41 -27.61 -7.39
C VAL A 116 3.01 -28.62 -8.46
N ALA A 117 3.50 -29.86 -8.40
CA ALA A 117 3.13 -30.91 -9.36
C ALA A 117 1.63 -31.28 -9.28
N THR A 118 1.04 -31.23 -8.09
CA THR A 118 -0.36 -31.64 -7.85
C THR A 118 -1.34 -30.52 -8.21
N HIS A 119 -1.03 -29.27 -7.88
CA HIS A 119 -1.94 -28.14 -8.01
C HIS A 119 -1.62 -27.20 -9.19
N GLY A 120 -0.47 -27.41 -9.84
CA GLY A 120 0.08 -26.48 -10.81
C GLY A 120 0.78 -25.30 -10.14
N ALA A 121 1.68 -24.64 -10.88
CA ALA A 121 2.35 -23.44 -10.42
C ALA A 121 1.45 -22.21 -10.66
N ALA A 122 1.13 -21.47 -9.60
CA ALA A 122 0.54 -20.12 -9.71
C ALA A 122 1.62 -19.04 -9.86
N VAL A 123 2.83 -19.35 -9.38
CA VAL A 123 4.02 -18.51 -9.49
C VAL A 123 5.15 -19.42 -9.96
N ASN A 124 5.85 -19.03 -11.02
CA ASN A 124 7.03 -19.72 -11.50
C ASN A 124 8.31 -19.05 -10.97
N THR A 125 9.40 -19.80 -10.96
CA THR A 125 10.71 -19.23 -10.66
C THR A 125 11.05 -18.10 -11.64
N GLY A 126 11.45 -16.94 -11.11
CA GLY A 126 11.78 -15.75 -11.87
C GLY A 126 10.62 -14.76 -12.05
N ASP A 127 9.39 -15.15 -11.73
CA ASP A 127 8.21 -14.30 -11.84
C ASP A 127 8.32 -13.08 -10.92
N ASN A 128 7.80 -11.95 -11.39
CA ASN A 128 7.51 -10.81 -10.53
C ASN A 128 6.25 -11.13 -9.73
N VAL A 129 6.36 -11.05 -8.41
CA VAL A 129 5.24 -11.26 -7.51
C VAL A 129 5.06 -10.07 -6.58
N GLN A 130 3.83 -9.86 -6.17
CA GLN A 130 3.46 -8.86 -5.18
C GLN A 130 2.91 -9.56 -3.94
N ILE A 131 3.36 -9.15 -2.76
CA ILE A 131 2.68 -9.49 -1.51
C ILE A 131 1.41 -8.67 -1.45
N THR A 132 0.26 -9.32 -1.56
CA THR A 132 -1.05 -8.63 -1.64
C THR A 132 -1.78 -8.56 -0.32
N LYS A 133 -1.52 -9.49 0.60
CA LYS A 133 -2.15 -9.52 1.92
C LYS A 133 -1.28 -10.25 2.92
N LEU A 134 -1.29 -9.73 4.15
CA LEU A 134 -0.80 -10.39 5.36
C LEU A 134 -1.98 -10.63 6.30
N GLU A 135 -2.12 -11.86 6.81
CA GLU A 135 -3.10 -12.21 7.83
C GLU A 135 -2.35 -12.79 9.04
N PHE A 136 -2.51 -12.16 10.20
CA PHE A 136 -1.84 -12.55 11.43
C PHE A 136 -2.79 -13.39 12.29
N ARG A 137 -2.35 -14.61 12.61
CA ARG A 137 -2.99 -15.51 13.57
C ARG A 137 -2.06 -15.73 14.76
N ASP A 138 -2.56 -16.38 15.79
CA ASP A 138 -1.80 -16.62 17.03
C ASP A 138 -0.44 -17.30 16.80
N HIS A 139 -0.38 -18.29 15.89
CA HIS A 139 0.80 -19.13 15.63
C HIS A 139 1.23 -19.10 14.15
N GLN A 140 0.61 -18.24 13.34
CA GLN A 140 0.79 -18.28 11.89
C GLN A 140 0.69 -16.88 11.28
N ILE A 141 1.54 -16.60 10.29
CA ILE A 141 1.38 -15.48 9.37
C ILE A 141 1.05 -16.05 7.99
N VAL A 142 -0.09 -15.65 7.44
CA VAL A 142 -0.49 -16.02 6.08
C VAL A 142 -0.07 -14.90 5.13
N VAL A 143 0.69 -15.25 4.10
CA VAL A 143 1.21 -14.32 3.10
C VAL A 143 0.60 -14.69 1.75
N ASP A 144 -0.27 -13.84 1.23
CA ASP A 144 -0.91 -14.04 -0.07
C ASP A 144 -0.13 -13.30 -1.15
N LEU A 145 0.37 -14.05 -2.13
CA LEU A 145 1.07 -13.56 -3.30
C LEU A 145 0.11 -13.45 -4.47
N ASN A 146 0.15 -12.33 -5.20
CA ASN A 146 -0.67 -12.09 -6.38
C ASN A 146 -2.18 -12.40 -6.16
N GLY A 147 -2.74 -12.00 -5.01
CA GLY A 147 -4.14 -12.23 -4.65
C GLY A 147 -4.40 -13.53 -3.87
N GLY A 148 -3.37 -14.34 -3.63
CA GLY A 148 -3.45 -15.59 -2.85
C GLY A 148 -4.16 -16.73 -3.59
N GLY A 149 -3.96 -17.95 -3.12
CA GLY A 149 -4.60 -19.15 -3.68
C GLY A 149 -5.97 -19.48 -3.06
N ARG A 150 -6.33 -18.80 -1.96
CA ARG A 150 -7.52 -19.11 -1.15
C ARG A 150 -8.84 -18.55 -1.70
N GLY A 151 -8.79 -17.57 -2.62
CA GLY A 151 -9.97 -16.83 -3.09
C GLY A 151 -10.57 -15.91 -2.01
N LYS A 152 -11.48 -15.01 -2.37
CA LYS A 152 -12.23 -14.21 -1.38
C LYS A 152 -13.31 -15.09 -0.74
N HIS A 153 -13.42 -15.05 0.60
CA HIS A 153 -14.61 -15.52 1.30
C HIS A 153 -15.61 -14.37 1.32
N HIS A 154 -16.61 -14.41 0.43
CA HIS A 154 -17.61 -13.35 0.36
C HIS A 154 -18.76 -13.68 1.32
N TRP A 155 -18.88 -12.89 2.37
CA TRP A 155 -19.94 -13.08 3.34
C TRP A 155 -21.34 -12.74 2.78
N ARG A 156 -21.41 -12.06 1.64
CA ARG A 156 -22.69 -11.71 1.02
C ARG A 156 -23.22 -12.81 0.10
N ASP A 157 -22.42 -13.85 -0.19
CA ASP A 157 -22.86 -15.00 -0.99
C ASP A 157 -23.85 -15.88 -0.20
N HIS A 158 -23.90 -15.74 1.13
CA HIS A 158 -24.84 -16.44 2.01
C HIS A 158 -26.07 -15.62 2.42
N LEU A 159 -26.19 -14.37 1.98
CA LEU A 159 -27.40 -13.56 2.18
C LEU A 159 -28.35 -13.70 0.98
N GLN A 160 -28.70 -14.93 0.62
CA GLN A 160 -29.89 -15.20 -0.19
C GLN A 160 -31.08 -15.33 0.76
N ILE A 161 -31.69 -14.20 1.12
CA ILE A 161 -33.02 -14.21 1.72
C ILE A 161 -33.99 -14.58 0.60
N GLY A 162 -34.32 -15.87 0.52
CA GLY A 162 -35.39 -16.37 -0.32
C GLY A 162 -36.73 -15.82 0.16
N ILE A 163 -37.18 -14.73 -0.46
CA ILE A 163 -38.60 -14.37 -0.50
C ILE A 163 -38.95 -14.26 -1.98
N GLY A 164 -39.98 -15.01 -2.36
CA GLY A 164 -40.26 -15.47 -3.71
C GLY A 164 -40.41 -14.38 -4.79
N GLY A 165 -40.18 -14.81 -6.03
CA GLY A 165 -40.52 -14.05 -7.24
C GLY A 165 -39.41 -14.12 -8.27
N GLY A 166 -39.53 -15.07 -9.22
CA GLY A 166 -38.50 -15.32 -10.22
C GLY A 166 -38.34 -14.18 -11.22
N TYR A 167 -37.09 -13.82 -11.51
CA TYR A 167 -36.56 -13.23 -12.74
C TYR A 167 -35.02 -13.41 -12.74
N PRO A 168 -34.35 -13.31 -13.91
CA PRO A 168 -33.20 -14.16 -14.23
C PRO A 168 -31.94 -13.77 -13.46
N THR A 169 -31.08 -14.77 -13.33
CA THR A 169 -29.77 -14.70 -12.68
C THR A 169 -28.95 -13.56 -13.28
N MET A 170 -28.75 -12.49 -12.50
CA MET A 170 -27.70 -11.53 -12.83
C MET A 170 -26.38 -12.26 -12.66
N ARG A 171 -25.71 -12.54 -13.77
CA ARG A 171 -24.28 -12.86 -13.79
C ARG A 171 -23.58 -11.76 -13.01
N SER A 172 -23.02 -12.09 -11.85
CA SER A 172 -22.12 -11.21 -11.12
C SER A 172 -20.94 -10.89 -12.03
N THR A 173 -21.01 -9.77 -12.75
CA THR A 173 -19.83 -9.19 -13.40
C THR A 173 -18.89 -8.79 -12.27
N SER A 174 -17.78 -9.53 -12.19
CA SER A 174 -16.64 -9.25 -11.34
C SER A 174 -16.23 -7.79 -11.52
N THR A 175 -16.75 -6.92 -10.65
CA THR A 175 -16.37 -5.52 -10.65
C THR A 175 -15.00 -5.46 -10.00
N GLN A 176 -14.00 -5.04 -10.79
CA GLN A 176 -12.63 -4.81 -10.36
C GLN A 176 -12.62 -3.84 -9.18
N GLU A 177 -12.53 -4.37 -7.97
CA GLU A 177 -12.36 -3.55 -6.78
C GLU A 177 -10.90 -3.63 -6.34
N GLY A 178 -10.12 -2.63 -6.76
CA GLY A 178 -8.94 -2.13 -6.07
C GLY A 178 -7.58 -2.81 -6.31
N GLY A 179 -7.45 -3.71 -7.28
CA GLY A 179 -6.16 -4.30 -7.67
C GLY A 179 -5.67 -3.80 -9.04
N PRO A 180 -4.35 -3.75 -9.30
CA PRO A 180 -3.83 -3.55 -10.65
C PRO A 180 -4.50 -4.56 -11.62
N PRO A 181 -4.77 -4.17 -12.89
CA PRO A 181 -5.32 -5.09 -13.89
C PRO A 181 -4.50 -6.39 -13.95
N GLY A 182 -5.14 -7.54 -13.68
CA GLY A 182 -4.50 -8.86 -13.73
C GLY A 182 -4.37 -9.60 -12.39
N LEU A 183 -4.58 -8.94 -11.23
CA LEU A 183 -4.57 -9.62 -9.93
C LEU A 183 -5.98 -10.05 -9.49
N GLN A 184 -6.36 -11.27 -9.83
CA GLN A 184 -7.61 -11.88 -9.38
C GLN A 184 -7.39 -12.75 -8.14
N PRO A 185 -8.11 -12.51 -7.02
CA PRO A 185 -8.02 -13.35 -5.83
C PRO A 185 -8.31 -14.82 -6.14
N GLY A 186 -7.46 -15.73 -5.66
CA GLY A 186 -7.56 -17.16 -5.93
C GLY A 186 -6.72 -17.65 -7.12
N MET A 187 -6.13 -16.76 -7.90
CA MET A 187 -5.18 -17.12 -8.97
C MET A 187 -3.71 -17.07 -8.52
N GLY A 188 -3.46 -16.55 -7.32
CA GLY A 188 -2.12 -16.45 -6.75
C GLY A 188 -1.70 -17.67 -5.94
N SER A 189 -0.67 -17.49 -5.13
CA SER A 189 -0.18 -18.52 -4.20
C SER A 189 -0.21 -17.99 -2.76
N THR A 190 -0.31 -18.89 -1.79
CA THR A 190 -0.33 -18.53 -0.36
C THR A 190 0.79 -19.27 0.37
N ILE A 191 1.60 -18.52 1.12
CA ILE A 191 2.62 -19.07 2.03
C ILE A 191 2.09 -18.96 3.46
N PHE A 192 2.08 -20.07 4.18
CA PHE A 192 1.72 -20.13 5.59
C PHE A 192 3.00 -20.29 6.40
N LEU A 193 3.43 -19.23 7.08
CA LEU A 193 4.54 -19.29 8.02
C LEU A 193 3.99 -19.76 9.37
N GLU A 194 4.38 -20.95 9.81
CA GLU A 194 3.87 -21.61 11.02
C GLU A 194 4.95 -21.61 12.12
N TRP A 195 4.60 -21.13 13.31
CA TRP A 195 5.44 -21.19 14.50
C TRP A 195 4.95 -22.30 15.44
N ASN A 196 5.89 -22.96 16.14
CA ASN A 196 5.53 -23.93 17.18
C ASN A 196 4.86 -23.29 18.42
N LYS A 197 5.02 -21.97 18.57
CA LYS A 197 4.47 -21.15 19.66
C LYS A 197 3.83 -19.91 19.02
N SER A 198 3.46 -18.93 19.84
CA SER A 198 2.98 -17.65 19.32
C SER A 198 3.97 -17.02 18.35
N VAL A 199 3.45 -16.31 17.36
CA VAL A 199 4.26 -15.50 16.43
C VAL A 199 5.07 -14.49 17.25
N PRO A 200 6.42 -14.50 17.17
CA PRO A 200 7.23 -13.58 17.94
C PRO A 200 7.16 -12.17 17.36
N ASP A 201 7.46 -11.17 18.18
CA ASP A 201 7.60 -9.80 17.71
C ASP A 201 8.78 -9.68 16.74
N MET A 202 8.56 -9.01 15.61
CA MET A 202 9.54 -8.95 14.52
C MET A 202 9.40 -7.69 13.67
N SER A 203 10.50 -7.31 13.02
CA SER A 203 10.52 -6.19 12.08
C SER A 203 10.12 -6.60 10.65
N PRO A 204 9.80 -5.65 9.76
CA PRO A 204 9.63 -5.90 8.32
C PRO A 204 10.82 -6.61 7.66
N ALA A 205 12.03 -6.28 8.09
CA ALA A 205 13.24 -6.91 7.57
C ALA A 205 13.31 -8.40 7.96
N ASP A 206 12.93 -8.73 9.20
CA ASP A 206 12.91 -10.12 9.68
C ASP A 206 11.90 -10.95 8.91
N LEU A 207 10.68 -10.43 8.67
CA LEU A 207 9.68 -11.14 7.87
C LEU A 207 10.15 -11.38 6.43
N LYS A 208 10.77 -10.38 5.80
CA LYS A 208 11.37 -10.56 4.46
C LYS A 208 12.46 -11.61 4.45
N GLN A 209 13.30 -11.63 5.48
CA GLN A 209 14.33 -12.65 5.61
C GLN A 209 13.73 -14.05 5.73
N LEU A 210 12.63 -14.23 6.47
CA LEU A 210 11.90 -15.49 6.52
C LEU A 210 11.33 -15.92 5.16
N LEU A 211 10.94 -14.96 4.32
CA LEU A 211 10.42 -15.20 2.97
C LEU A 211 11.52 -15.38 1.91
N SER A 212 12.77 -15.04 2.22
CA SER A 212 13.90 -15.11 1.28
C SER A 212 14.13 -16.45 0.56
N PRO A 213 13.78 -17.63 1.13
CA PRO A 213 13.88 -18.90 0.39
C PRO A 213 12.95 -18.99 -0.82
N PHE A 214 11.92 -18.13 -0.87
CA PHE A 214 10.91 -18.09 -1.93
C PHE A 214 10.93 -16.77 -2.70
N LEU A 215 11.29 -15.66 -2.06
CA LEU A 215 11.12 -14.30 -2.57
C LEU A 215 12.41 -13.50 -2.42
N ASN A 216 12.96 -13.00 -3.52
CA ASN A 216 14.08 -12.06 -3.52
C ASN A 216 13.57 -10.62 -3.62
N PHE A 217 13.80 -9.83 -2.57
CA PHE A 217 13.40 -8.42 -2.45
C PHE A 217 14.53 -7.43 -2.83
N GLU A 218 15.77 -7.89 -2.99
CA GLU A 218 16.94 -7.01 -3.19
C GLU A 218 16.87 -6.25 -4.52
N LYS A 219 16.22 -6.86 -5.52
CA LYS A 219 16.11 -6.32 -6.87
C LYS A 219 14.80 -5.59 -7.15
N GLU A 220 13.92 -5.40 -6.18
CA GLU A 220 12.59 -4.83 -6.43
C GLU A 220 12.30 -3.60 -5.55
N ARG A 221 13.36 -2.92 -5.06
CA ARG A 221 13.24 -1.55 -4.56
C ARG A 221 12.76 -0.68 -5.71
N SER A 222 11.45 -0.38 -5.74
CA SER A 222 10.72 0.58 -6.60
C SER A 222 11.29 0.84 -8.01
N ALA A 223 10.49 0.67 -9.07
CA ALA A 223 10.88 0.92 -10.47
C ALA A 223 11.72 2.20 -10.72
N SER A 224 11.54 3.23 -9.89
CA SER A 224 12.34 4.47 -9.92
C SER A 224 13.83 4.31 -9.57
N VAL A 225 14.25 3.32 -8.77
CA VAL A 225 15.66 3.16 -8.34
C VAL A 225 16.52 2.51 -9.42
N HIS A 226 16.00 1.48 -10.11
CA HIS A 226 16.75 0.80 -11.19
C HIS A 226 17.02 1.68 -12.38
N TRP A 227 16.08 2.56 -12.72
CA TRP A 227 16.24 3.43 -13.87
C TRP A 227 17.38 4.44 -13.66
N VAL A 228 17.52 5.04 -12.46
CA VAL A 228 18.62 5.96 -12.16
C VAL A 228 19.98 5.28 -12.34
N ASP A 229 20.09 3.99 -12.00
CA ASP A 229 21.33 3.21 -12.15
C ASP A 229 21.71 2.96 -13.63
N THR A 230 20.77 3.07 -14.56
CA THR A 230 21.05 2.96 -16.01
C THR A 230 21.50 4.26 -16.66
N LEU A 231 21.34 5.39 -15.98
CA LEU A 231 21.59 6.71 -16.57
C LEU A 231 23.09 7.00 -16.79
N PRO A 232 23.42 7.87 -17.77
CA PRO A 232 24.78 8.36 -17.96
C PRO A 232 25.33 9.02 -16.67
N PRO A 233 26.66 8.99 -16.43
CA PRO A 233 27.26 9.55 -15.21
C PRO A 233 26.91 11.02 -14.96
N GLU A 234 26.75 11.81 -16.01
CA GLU A 234 26.36 13.22 -15.93
C GLU A 234 24.94 13.40 -15.36
N MET A 235 23.97 12.63 -15.84
CA MET A 235 22.58 12.71 -15.37
C MET A 235 22.44 12.20 -13.94
N LYS A 236 23.15 11.14 -13.58
CA LYS A 236 23.23 10.65 -12.19
C LYS A 236 23.71 11.72 -11.23
N LYS A 237 24.80 12.41 -11.60
CA LYS A 237 25.38 13.48 -10.80
C LYS A 237 24.40 14.65 -10.64
N ALA A 238 23.70 15.02 -11.71
CA ALA A 238 22.71 16.08 -11.67
C ALA A 238 21.50 15.77 -10.78
N ILE A 239 21.01 14.52 -10.79
CA ILE A 239 19.96 14.05 -9.86
C ILE A 239 20.45 14.13 -8.41
N GLN A 240 21.68 13.68 -8.14
CA GLN A 240 22.29 13.75 -6.82
C GLN A 240 22.45 15.20 -6.33
N GLU A 241 22.85 16.09 -7.23
CA GLU A 241 23.02 17.53 -6.97
C GLU A 241 21.70 18.32 -7.00
N ARG A 242 20.58 17.66 -7.32
CA ARG A 242 19.24 18.26 -7.46
C ARG A 242 19.24 19.48 -8.37
N ARG A 243 19.74 19.31 -9.59
CA ARG A 243 19.79 20.38 -10.59
C ARG A 243 19.38 19.87 -11.97
N PRO A 244 18.79 20.74 -12.80
CA PRO A 244 18.53 20.42 -14.20
C PRO A 244 19.83 20.43 -15.01
N VAL A 245 19.88 19.61 -16.07
CA VAL A 245 20.93 19.62 -17.10
C VAL A 245 20.32 19.54 -18.49
N VAL A 246 20.95 20.18 -19.47
CA VAL A 246 20.55 20.10 -20.88
C VAL A 246 20.66 18.66 -21.37
N GLY A 247 19.67 18.18 -22.12
CA GLY A 247 19.56 16.81 -22.57
C GLY A 247 18.74 15.89 -21.65
N MET A 248 18.45 16.32 -20.41
CA MET A 248 17.58 15.53 -19.53
C MET A 248 16.22 15.31 -20.18
N ASP A 249 15.67 14.11 -20.03
CA ASP A 249 14.25 13.90 -20.33
C ASP A 249 13.35 14.37 -19.17
N ARG A 250 12.04 14.26 -19.35
CA ARG A 250 11.05 14.72 -18.37
C ARG A 250 11.10 13.92 -17.07
N GLU A 251 11.41 12.63 -17.13
CA GLU A 251 11.50 11.78 -15.94
C GLU A 251 12.79 12.07 -15.17
N GLU A 252 13.90 12.31 -15.86
CA GLU A 252 15.20 12.73 -15.29
C GLU A 252 15.08 14.05 -14.58
N LEU A 253 14.40 15.01 -15.21
CA LEU A 253 14.15 16.29 -14.58
C LEU A 253 13.26 16.15 -13.33
N ILE A 254 12.23 15.30 -13.35
CA ILE A 254 11.41 15.04 -12.16
C ILE A 254 12.21 14.36 -11.06
N ALA A 255 13.10 13.42 -11.41
CA ALA A 255 13.96 12.76 -10.44
C ALA A 255 14.95 13.75 -9.80
N ALA A 256 15.47 14.70 -10.58
CA ALA A 256 16.42 15.70 -10.10
C ALA A 256 15.76 16.84 -9.31
N MET A 257 14.68 17.43 -9.85
CA MET A 257 14.08 18.68 -9.39
C MET A 257 12.68 18.52 -8.79
N GLY A 258 12.07 17.35 -8.93
CA GLY A 258 10.67 17.11 -8.57
C GLY A 258 9.68 17.60 -9.63
N LYS A 259 8.39 17.60 -9.27
CA LYS A 259 7.34 18.15 -10.13
C LYS A 259 7.49 19.68 -10.19
N PRO A 260 7.35 20.29 -11.38
CA PRO A 260 7.39 21.75 -11.48
C PRO A 260 6.14 22.38 -10.88
N ASP A 261 6.25 23.63 -10.47
CA ASP A 261 5.14 24.43 -9.95
C ASP A 261 4.20 24.85 -11.08
N HIS A 262 4.77 25.21 -12.23
CA HIS A 262 4.01 25.59 -13.43
C HIS A 262 4.59 24.96 -14.69
N LYS A 263 3.71 24.71 -15.67
CA LYS A 263 4.06 24.24 -17.02
C LYS A 263 3.37 25.11 -18.04
N VAL A 264 4.11 25.62 -19.01
CA VAL A 264 3.61 26.47 -20.09
C VAL A 264 3.97 25.81 -21.42
N ARG A 265 3.01 25.68 -22.34
CA ARG A 265 3.23 25.13 -23.68
C ARG A 265 2.95 26.21 -24.70
N GLU A 266 3.89 26.42 -25.61
CA GLU A 266 3.84 27.45 -26.64
C GLU A 266 4.41 26.91 -27.96
N ARG A 267 4.20 27.66 -29.05
CA ARG A 267 5.00 27.50 -30.27
C ARG A 267 6.00 28.62 -30.38
N ASP A 268 7.24 28.29 -30.70
CA ASP A 268 8.27 29.29 -30.99
C ASP A 268 8.04 29.98 -32.35
N ALA A 269 8.90 30.95 -32.68
CA ALA A 269 8.81 31.71 -33.92
C ALA A 269 9.04 30.83 -35.17
N GLU A 270 9.71 29.70 -34.99
CA GLU A 270 10.03 28.69 -35.98
C GLU A 270 8.92 27.63 -36.13
N GLY A 271 7.90 27.68 -35.26
CA GLY A 271 6.73 26.80 -35.28
C GLY A 271 6.88 25.48 -34.53
N ASN A 272 7.95 25.29 -33.75
CA ASN A 272 8.15 24.10 -32.93
C ASN A 272 7.34 24.19 -31.63
N ASP A 273 6.79 23.07 -31.20
CA ASP A 273 6.13 22.97 -29.90
C ASP A 273 7.18 22.94 -28.77
N ILE A 274 7.14 23.93 -27.90
CA ILE A 274 8.01 24.08 -26.74
C ILE A 274 7.21 23.98 -25.44
N GLU A 275 7.86 23.48 -24.39
CA GLU A 275 7.27 23.41 -23.06
C GLU A 275 8.23 23.93 -21.99
N ASP A 276 7.84 25.00 -21.29
CA ASP A 276 8.60 25.58 -20.19
C ASP A 276 8.07 25.08 -18.86
N TRP A 277 8.95 24.45 -18.08
CA TRP A 277 8.70 24.03 -16.71
C TRP A 277 9.34 25.03 -15.75
N ILE A 278 8.55 25.49 -14.79
CA ILE A 278 8.94 26.55 -13.87
C ILE A 278 8.95 25.99 -12.46
N TYR A 279 10.08 26.19 -11.78
CA TYR A 279 10.33 25.78 -10.40
C TYR A 279 10.61 27.01 -9.54
N GLY A 280 10.00 27.10 -8.37
CA GLY A 280 10.07 28.24 -7.47
C GLY A 280 9.10 29.36 -7.85
N GLN A 281 8.99 30.35 -6.97
CA GLN A 281 8.14 31.53 -7.16
C GLN A 281 8.88 32.81 -6.76
N PRO A 282 8.79 33.90 -7.55
CA PRO A 282 9.36 35.20 -7.17
C PRO A 282 8.82 35.70 -5.81
N PRO A 283 9.63 36.42 -5.00
CA PRO A 283 10.98 36.92 -5.28
C PRO A 283 12.09 35.88 -5.04
N SER A 284 11.74 34.65 -4.66
CA SER A 284 12.73 33.58 -4.43
C SER A 284 13.31 33.04 -5.74
N LYS A 285 14.34 32.19 -5.62
CA LYS A 285 15.02 31.58 -6.75
C LYS A 285 14.03 30.79 -7.62
N THR A 286 13.89 31.22 -8.87
CA THR A 286 13.02 30.62 -9.88
C THR A 286 13.88 30.03 -10.99
N VAL A 287 13.62 28.77 -11.38
CA VAL A 287 14.33 28.06 -12.45
C VAL A 287 13.34 27.73 -13.56
N PHE A 288 13.65 28.17 -14.77
CA PHE A 288 12.91 27.91 -16.00
C PHE A 288 13.67 26.85 -16.79
N VAL A 289 12.99 25.74 -17.10
CA VAL A 289 13.55 24.63 -17.87
C VAL A 289 12.71 24.44 -19.12
N ARG A 290 13.29 24.70 -20.28
CA ARG A 290 12.64 24.58 -21.58
C ARG A 290 12.88 23.21 -22.18
N PHE A 291 11.79 22.59 -22.64
CA PHE A 291 11.78 21.39 -23.43
C PHE A 291 11.48 21.71 -24.90
N THR A 292 12.14 20.98 -25.79
CA THR A 292 11.75 20.85 -27.18
C THR A 292 11.63 19.35 -27.47
N GLY A 293 10.42 18.89 -27.82
CA GLY A 293 10.11 17.46 -27.81
C GLY A 293 10.16 16.90 -26.38
N ASP A 294 11.05 15.92 -26.16
CA ASP A 294 11.16 15.19 -24.88
C ASP A 294 12.37 15.57 -24.03
N HIS A 295 13.30 16.38 -24.56
CA HIS A 295 14.54 16.73 -23.88
C HIS A 295 14.63 18.21 -23.52
N VAL A 296 15.34 18.49 -22.42
CA VAL A 296 15.69 19.84 -21.98
C VAL A 296 16.66 20.47 -22.96
N THR A 297 16.31 21.63 -23.50
CA THR A 297 17.16 22.38 -24.44
C THR A 297 17.69 23.69 -23.85
N SER A 298 17.05 24.24 -22.82
CA SER A 298 17.51 25.48 -22.17
C SER A 298 17.15 25.52 -20.68
N ILE A 299 18.03 26.11 -19.87
CA ILE A 299 17.82 26.31 -18.44
C ILE A 299 18.18 27.76 -18.11
N LYS A 300 17.28 28.47 -17.42
CA LYS A 300 17.50 29.84 -16.94
C LYS A 300 17.11 29.95 -15.47
N GLN A 301 17.88 30.69 -14.68
CA GLN A 301 17.64 30.88 -13.25
C GLN A 301 17.62 32.38 -12.91
N PHE A 302 16.70 32.78 -12.03
CA PHE A 302 16.56 34.14 -11.52
C PHE A 302 16.28 34.16 -10.01
N PRO A 303 16.75 35.15 -9.23
CA PRO A 303 17.80 36.10 -9.60
C PRO A 303 19.12 35.37 -9.89
N GLN A 304 20.01 36.03 -10.64
CA GLN A 304 21.34 35.49 -10.97
C GLN A 304 22.28 35.51 -9.77
#